data_AF-A0AAW0H0A4-F1
#
_entry.id   AF-A0AAW0H0A4-F1
#
_cell.length_a   1.000
_cell.length_b   1.000
_cell.length_c   1.000
_cell.angle_alpha   90.00
_cell.angle_beta   90.00
_cell.angle_gamma   90.00
#
_symmetry.space_group_name_H-M   'P 1'
#
loop_
_entity.id
_entity.type
_entity.pdbx_description
1 polymer ?
#
loop_
_entity_poly.entity_id
_entity_poly.type
_entity_poly.pdbx_seq_one_letter_code
_entity_poly.pdbx_strand_id
1 'polypeptide(L)'
;MKACVSLIVAMLCGLAWAGNLESCASRCNEKFNRDAACQCDRQCPQHDDCCEDYGHLCTAEEDPPEPKAFLDPEDEIPVSHLYAAPNSCQGRCREAYDKHHPCHCNDRCLEFGNCCEDFYSLCGDHEGFSHRSDAVTKEDLQSISETIYRVDTNKAHKEDIILNSQNRVSPSETGNQVDRCPEPLFTYVNEQLFTKPTYAAFINLLNNYQRATGHGEHFGAQELEEQALFLREVMKTAVMKELYGFLHHQSE
;
A
#
# COMPACT_ATOMS: atom_id res chain seq x y z
N MET A 1 0.44 52.54 -24.96
CA MET A 1 -0.56 53.25 -24.13
C MET A 1 -0.70 52.48 -22.83
N LYS A 2 -0.13 53.02 -21.75
CA LYS A 2 -0.11 52.41 -20.41
C LYS A 2 -1.45 52.73 -19.75
N ALA A 3 -2.31 51.72 -19.54
CA ALA A 3 -3.52 51.89 -18.77
C ALA A 3 -3.19 51.72 -17.27
N CYS A 4 -3.13 52.84 -16.56
CA CYS A 4 -3.12 52.85 -15.09
C CYS A 4 -4.51 52.42 -14.60
N VAL A 5 -4.61 51.20 -14.09
CA VAL A 5 -5.79 50.77 -13.32
C VAL A 5 -5.68 51.41 -11.94
N SER A 6 -6.72 52.16 -11.58
CA SER A 6 -6.81 52.96 -10.36
C SER A 6 -6.68 52.09 -9.10
N LEU A 7 -5.74 52.47 -8.23
CA LEU A 7 -5.40 51.84 -6.94
C LEU A 7 -6.51 51.89 -5.87
N ILE A 8 -7.73 52.28 -6.23
CA ILE A 8 -8.86 52.45 -5.31
C ILE A 8 -9.81 51.24 -5.30
N VAL A 9 -9.74 50.34 -6.30
CA VAL A 9 -10.59 49.13 -6.36
C VAL A 9 -10.02 47.96 -5.54
N ALA A 10 -8.77 48.04 -5.08
CA ALA A 10 -8.11 46.98 -4.33
C ALA A 10 -8.36 47.01 -2.80
N MET A 11 -9.13 47.97 -2.28
CA MET A 11 -9.27 48.21 -0.82
C MET A 11 -10.62 47.84 -0.20
N LEU A 12 -11.54 47.19 -0.95
CA LEU A 12 -12.87 46.78 -0.43
C LEU A 12 -13.25 45.31 -0.69
N CYS A 13 -12.28 44.45 -1.04
CA CYS A 13 -12.47 42.98 -1.05
C CYS A 13 -11.65 42.26 0.04
N GLY A 14 -11.13 42.98 1.04
CA GLY A 14 -10.21 42.45 2.06
C GLY A 14 -10.82 42.11 3.42
N LEU A 15 -12.15 42.08 3.57
CA LEU A 15 -12.82 41.87 4.87
C LEU A 15 -14.02 40.91 4.77
N ALA A 16 -13.81 39.73 4.19
CA ALA A 16 -14.77 38.63 4.33
C ALA A 16 -14.06 37.27 4.18
N TRP A 17 -13.14 36.98 5.11
CA TRP A 17 -12.69 35.61 5.41
C TRP A 17 -12.33 35.50 6.89
N ALA A 18 -13.19 36.05 7.75
CA ALA A 18 -13.34 35.52 9.09
C ALA A 18 -14.24 34.30 8.95
N GLY A 19 -13.63 33.11 8.86
CA GLY A 19 -14.39 31.86 8.98
C GLY A 19 -15.21 31.91 10.27
N ASN A 20 -16.47 31.48 10.20
CA ASN A 20 -17.37 31.51 11.35
C ASN A 20 -16.88 30.50 12.40
N LEU A 21 -16.16 30.96 13.42
CA LEU A 21 -15.52 30.14 14.46
C LEU A 21 -16.51 29.59 15.51
N GLU A 22 -17.80 29.85 15.32
CA GLU A 22 -18.89 29.46 16.23
C GLU A 22 -19.68 28.24 15.73
N SER A 23 -19.32 27.64 14.60
CA SER A 23 -20.04 26.52 13.97
C SER A 23 -19.08 25.47 13.41
N CYS A 24 -19.53 24.22 13.36
CA CYS A 24 -18.84 23.11 12.70
C CYS A 24 -19.11 22.98 11.19
N ALA A 25 -19.86 23.91 10.60
CA ALA A 25 -20.05 23.97 9.15
C ALA A 25 -18.69 24.02 8.43
N SER A 26 -18.36 22.93 7.73
CA SER A 26 -17.08 22.74 7.03
C SER A 26 -15.83 22.66 7.94
N ARG A 27 -16.00 22.41 9.24
CA ARG A 27 -14.92 22.27 10.23
C ARG A 27 -14.85 20.90 10.90
N CYS A 28 -15.71 19.94 10.51
CA CYS A 28 -15.69 18.59 11.06
C CYS A 28 -14.31 17.92 10.89
N ASN A 29 -13.83 17.28 11.96
CA ASN A 29 -12.54 16.59 12.03
C ASN A 29 -11.31 17.51 11.87
N GLU A 30 -11.44 18.80 12.14
CA GLU A 30 -10.28 19.69 12.24
C GLU A 30 -9.38 19.33 13.43
N LYS A 31 -8.18 19.93 13.50
CA LYS A 31 -7.33 19.83 14.68
C LYS A 31 -7.76 20.89 15.70
N PHE A 32 -7.59 20.59 16.98
CA PHE A 32 -7.83 21.53 18.07
C PHE A 32 -7.25 22.92 17.77
N ASN A 33 -8.11 23.93 17.84
CA ASN A 33 -7.75 25.32 17.60
C ASN A 33 -8.12 26.17 18.82
N ARG A 34 -7.10 26.59 19.58
CA ARG A 34 -7.27 27.40 20.79
C ARG A 34 -7.95 28.75 20.53
N ASP A 35 -7.83 29.28 19.31
CA ASP A 35 -8.39 30.58 18.96
C ASP A 35 -9.83 30.47 18.44
N ALA A 36 -10.39 29.25 18.37
CA ALA A 36 -11.79 29.00 18.07
C ALA A 36 -12.69 29.12 19.31
N ALA A 37 -13.91 29.63 19.10
CA ALA A 37 -14.91 29.74 20.17
C ALA A 37 -15.42 28.36 20.62
N CYS A 38 -15.36 27.36 19.74
CA CYS A 38 -15.72 25.98 19.98
C CYS A 38 -14.95 25.05 19.03
N GLN A 39 -14.82 23.78 19.41
CA GLN A 39 -14.07 22.77 18.68
C GLN A 39 -14.97 21.88 17.82
N CYS A 40 -14.40 21.33 16.74
CA CYS A 40 -15.05 20.39 15.83
C CYS A 40 -14.20 19.15 15.54
N ASP A 41 -13.22 18.89 16.41
CA ASP A 41 -12.41 17.68 16.39
C ASP A 41 -13.11 16.53 17.11
N ARG A 42 -12.66 15.29 16.88
CA ARG A 42 -13.31 14.08 17.43
C ARG A 42 -13.23 13.95 18.95
N GLN A 43 -12.34 14.70 19.60
CA GLN A 43 -12.11 14.66 21.05
C GLN A 43 -12.92 15.73 21.79
N CYS A 44 -13.56 16.68 21.09
CA CYS A 44 -14.38 17.70 21.73
C CYS A 44 -15.48 17.15 22.67
N PRO A 45 -16.11 15.97 22.43
CA PRO A 45 -17.10 15.44 23.37
C PRO A 45 -16.50 14.99 24.70
N GLN A 46 -15.19 14.73 24.73
CA GLN A 46 -14.47 14.37 25.96
C GLN A 46 -14.12 15.61 26.78
N HIS A 47 -14.01 16.77 26.13
CA HIS A 47 -13.60 18.04 26.73
C HIS A 47 -14.76 19.02 26.95
N ASP A 48 -15.95 18.68 26.47
CA ASP A 48 -17.18 19.48 26.57
C ASP A 48 -17.03 20.88 25.95
N ASP A 49 -16.24 20.96 24.86
CA ASP A 49 -15.92 22.20 24.14
C ASP A 49 -16.36 22.18 22.67
N CYS A 50 -17.22 21.22 22.29
CA CYS A 50 -17.79 21.13 20.95
C CYS A 50 -18.67 22.34 20.57
N CYS A 51 -18.74 22.67 19.28
CA CYS A 51 -19.78 23.59 18.80
C CYS A 51 -21.18 22.98 18.94
N GLU A 52 -22.20 23.82 19.08
CA GLU A 52 -23.61 23.40 19.29
C GLU A 52 -24.12 22.49 18.15
N ASP A 53 -23.63 22.71 16.94
CA ASP A 53 -23.99 21.97 15.73
C ASP A 53 -23.11 20.73 15.47
N TYR A 54 -22.13 20.42 16.32
CA TYR A 54 -21.22 19.28 16.14
C TYR A 54 -21.96 17.94 16.03
N GLY A 55 -22.92 17.69 16.92
CA GLY A 55 -23.72 16.46 16.89
C GLY A 55 -24.49 16.30 15.58
N HIS A 56 -25.11 17.37 15.09
CA HIS A 56 -25.92 17.29 13.89
C HIS A 56 -25.08 17.25 12.60
N LEU A 57 -23.92 17.91 12.56
CA LEU A 57 -23.10 18.04 11.36
C LEU A 57 -21.96 17.03 11.25
N CYS A 58 -21.36 16.63 12.38
CA CYS A 58 -20.15 15.83 12.41
C CYS A 58 -20.35 14.42 12.99
N THR A 59 -21.53 14.12 13.56
CA THR A 59 -21.86 12.76 14.05
C THR A 59 -22.88 12.02 13.18
N ALA A 60 -23.31 12.62 12.06
CA ALA A 60 -24.13 11.96 11.05
C ALA A 60 -23.28 11.07 10.12
N GLU A 61 -22.72 10.01 10.69
CA GLU A 61 -22.33 8.79 10.00
C GLU A 61 -22.89 7.61 10.81
N GLU A 62 -24.22 7.39 10.72
CA GLU A 62 -24.66 6.01 10.59
C GLU A 62 -24.39 5.66 9.12
N ASP A 63 -23.55 4.66 8.90
CA ASP A 63 -23.09 4.21 7.60
C ASP A 63 -24.24 4.16 6.57
N PRO A 64 -24.09 4.79 5.39
CA PRO A 64 -24.92 4.44 4.27
C PRO A 64 -24.75 2.92 4.00
N PRO A 65 -25.83 2.15 3.77
CA PRO A 65 -25.65 0.76 3.35
C PRO A 65 -24.84 0.77 2.05
N GLU A 66 -23.71 0.06 2.06
CA GLU A 66 -22.79 -0.02 0.93
C GLU A 66 -23.53 -0.32 -0.39
N PRO A 67 -23.06 0.23 -1.52
CA PRO A 67 -23.66 -0.05 -2.81
C PRO A 67 -23.53 -1.54 -3.11
N LYS A 68 -24.67 -2.24 -3.21
CA LYS A 68 -24.74 -3.60 -3.74
C LYS A 68 -24.11 -3.60 -5.13
N ALA A 69 -22.88 -4.09 -5.21
CA ALA A 69 -22.31 -4.50 -6.48
C ALA A 69 -23.22 -5.60 -7.05
N PHE A 70 -23.87 -5.28 -8.17
CA PHE A 70 -24.49 -6.28 -9.02
C PHE A 70 -23.38 -7.15 -9.59
N LEU A 71 -23.15 -8.33 -9.01
CA LEU A 71 -22.39 -9.41 -9.65
C LEU A 71 -23.09 -10.75 -9.39
N ASP A 72 -23.05 -11.58 -10.43
CA ASP A 72 -23.86 -12.78 -10.62
C ASP A 72 -23.64 -13.88 -9.55
N PRO A 73 -24.65 -14.73 -9.27
CA PRO A 73 -24.72 -15.55 -8.05
C PRO A 73 -23.89 -16.85 -8.03
N GLU A 74 -22.90 -17.05 -8.92
CA GLU A 74 -22.24 -18.37 -9.03
C GLU A 74 -20.77 -18.42 -8.62
N ASP A 75 -20.13 -17.31 -8.23
CA ASP A 75 -18.73 -17.30 -7.79
C ASP A 75 -18.48 -16.55 -6.47
N GLU A 76 -19.32 -16.79 -5.45
CA GLU A 76 -18.93 -16.44 -4.07
C GLU A 76 -17.96 -17.49 -3.53
N ILE A 77 -16.65 -17.23 -3.65
CA ILE A 77 -15.69 -17.76 -2.69
C ILE A 77 -15.84 -16.90 -1.43
N PRO A 78 -16.38 -17.44 -0.31
CA PRO A 78 -16.58 -16.62 0.87
C PRO A 78 -15.21 -16.37 1.50
N VAL A 79 -14.77 -15.11 1.47
CA VAL A 79 -13.54 -14.61 2.11
C VAL A 79 -13.56 -14.86 3.64
N SER A 80 -14.71 -15.27 4.18
CA SER A 80 -14.91 -15.78 5.55
C SER A 80 -14.25 -17.14 5.83
N HIS A 81 -13.85 -17.91 4.82
CA HIS A 81 -13.24 -19.24 5.04
C HIS A 81 -11.70 -19.22 5.16
N LEU A 82 -11.04 -18.06 5.04
CA LEU A 82 -9.59 -17.94 5.24
C LEU A 82 -9.16 -17.98 6.71
N TYR A 83 -10.09 -18.03 7.67
CA TYR A 83 -9.84 -18.20 9.10
C TYR A 83 -10.49 -19.49 9.62
N ALA A 84 -10.01 -20.62 9.13
CA ALA A 84 -10.66 -21.92 9.23
C ALA A 84 -10.60 -22.61 10.61
N ALA A 85 -10.21 -21.95 11.70
CA ALA A 85 -10.15 -22.63 12.99
C ALA A 85 -10.24 -21.70 14.21
N PRO A 86 -11.43 -21.17 14.58
CA PRO A 86 -11.58 -20.31 15.78
C PRO A 86 -11.15 -21.01 17.08
N ASN A 87 -11.13 -22.35 17.08
CA ASN A 87 -10.81 -23.19 18.24
C ASN A 87 -9.43 -23.86 18.16
N SER A 88 -8.59 -23.52 17.19
CA SER A 88 -7.29 -24.18 16.97
C SER A 88 -6.23 -23.19 16.50
N CYS A 89 -4.96 -23.50 16.76
CA CYS A 89 -3.81 -22.71 16.32
C CYS A 89 -3.30 -23.03 14.92
N GLN A 90 -3.94 -23.94 14.19
CA GLN A 90 -3.57 -24.25 12.81
C GLN A 90 -3.66 -22.98 11.94
N GLY A 91 -2.52 -22.50 11.44
CA GLY A 91 -2.43 -21.27 10.67
C GLY A 91 -2.69 -19.97 11.46
N ARG A 92 -2.78 -20.03 12.79
CA ARG A 92 -3.07 -18.89 13.68
C ARG A 92 -1.94 -18.53 14.66
N CYS A 93 -0.80 -19.24 14.65
CA CYS A 93 0.32 -18.90 15.53
C CYS A 93 0.75 -17.43 15.35
N ARG A 94 0.96 -16.72 16.47
CA ARG A 94 1.31 -15.30 16.54
C ARG A 94 0.25 -14.34 15.97
N GLU A 95 -1.02 -14.76 15.96
CA GLU A 95 -2.13 -13.87 15.59
C GLU A 95 -2.20 -12.60 16.46
N ALA A 96 -2.86 -11.56 15.94
CA ALA A 96 -3.24 -10.42 16.76
C ALA A 96 -4.31 -10.83 17.79
N TYR A 97 -4.35 -10.16 18.93
CA TYR A 97 -5.41 -10.37 19.90
C TYR A 97 -6.75 -9.86 19.35
N ASP A 98 -7.74 -10.75 19.29
CA ASP A 98 -9.14 -10.41 18.98
C ASP A 98 -10.07 -10.93 20.08
N LYS A 99 -10.73 -10.01 20.80
CA LYS A 99 -11.67 -10.33 21.87
C LYS A 99 -12.84 -11.23 21.47
N HIS A 100 -13.12 -11.39 20.17
CA HIS A 100 -14.22 -12.22 19.68
C HIS A 100 -13.79 -13.69 19.48
N HIS A 101 -12.50 -14.01 19.55
CA HIS A 101 -12.03 -15.38 19.46
C HIS A 101 -12.23 -16.14 20.79
N PRO A 102 -12.68 -17.41 20.72
CA PRO A 102 -12.89 -18.24 21.91
C PRO A 102 -11.57 -18.71 22.55
N CYS A 103 -10.50 -18.76 21.76
CA CYS A 103 -9.13 -19.03 22.22
C CYS A 103 -8.13 -18.34 21.31
N HIS A 104 -6.90 -18.19 21.80
CA HIS A 104 -5.86 -17.41 21.15
C HIS A 104 -4.59 -18.19 20.87
N CYS A 105 -3.84 -17.73 19.87
CA CYS A 105 -2.59 -18.34 19.44
C CYS A 105 -1.42 -17.36 19.40
N ASN A 106 -1.55 -16.24 20.12
CA ASN A 106 -0.52 -15.22 20.25
C ASN A 106 0.49 -15.54 21.35
N ASP A 107 1.65 -14.88 21.31
CA ASP A 107 2.78 -15.16 22.23
C ASP A 107 2.43 -14.96 23.71
N ARG A 108 1.38 -14.18 24.00
CA ARG A 108 0.96 -13.84 25.37
C ARG A 108 -0.22 -14.66 25.86
N CYS A 109 -0.77 -15.57 25.05
CA CYS A 109 -1.97 -16.30 25.45
C CYS A 109 -1.73 -17.15 26.71
N LEU A 110 -0.47 -17.57 26.94
CA LEU A 110 -0.03 -18.28 28.13
C LEU A 110 -0.10 -17.43 29.40
N GLU A 111 0.20 -16.12 29.29
CA GLU A 111 0.08 -15.18 30.40
C GLU A 111 -1.39 -14.99 30.81
N PHE A 112 -2.30 -15.02 29.84
CA PHE A 112 -3.72 -14.79 30.03
C PHE A 112 -4.54 -16.08 30.19
N GLY A 113 -3.92 -17.26 30.06
CA GLY A 113 -4.58 -18.55 30.16
C GLY A 113 -5.70 -18.75 29.12
N ASN A 114 -5.60 -18.10 27.96
CA ASN A 114 -6.62 -18.11 26.92
C ASN A 114 -6.12 -18.76 25.61
N CYS A 115 -5.06 -19.58 25.68
CA CYS A 115 -4.56 -20.30 24.51
C CYS A 115 -5.54 -21.35 23.99
N CYS A 116 -5.51 -21.65 22.69
CA CYS A 116 -6.17 -22.85 22.16
C CYS A 116 -5.51 -24.13 22.69
N GLU A 117 -6.26 -25.24 22.71
CA GLU A 117 -5.81 -26.52 23.29
C GLU A 117 -4.54 -27.06 22.60
N ASP A 118 -4.44 -26.83 21.30
CA ASP A 118 -3.34 -27.24 20.44
C ASP A 118 -2.19 -26.22 20.38
N PHE A 119 -2.23 -25.15 21.18
CA PHE A 119 -1.20 -24.11 21.19
C PHE A 119 0.19 -24.64 21.46
N TYR A 120 0.36 -25.52 22.45
CA TYR A 120 1.67 -26.09 22.75
C TYR A 120 2.17 -27.01 21.65
N SER A 121 1.29 -27.79 21.03
CA SER A 121 1.66 -28.72 19.96
C SER A 121 1.96 -28.03 18.63
N LEU A 122 1.35 -26.87 18.36
CA LEU A 122 1.49 -26.16 17.09
C LEU A 122 2.39 -24.92 17.16
N CYS A 123 2.46 -24.27 18.32
CA CYS A 123 3.20 -23.01 18.52
C CYS A 123 4.24 -23.09 19.67
N GLY A 124 4.25 -24.15 20.49
CA GLY A 124 4.95 -24.21 21.78
C GLY A 124 6.48 -24.27 21.76
N ASP A 125 7.10 -24.52 20.60
CA ASP A 125 8.56 -24.61 20.44
C ASP A 125 9.18 -23.44 19.65
N HIS A 126 8.42 -22.38 19.38
CA HIS A 126 8.85 -21.29 18.49
C HIS A 126 9.55 -20.11 19.18
N GLU A 127 10.67 -20.37 19.86
CA GLU A 127 11.73 -19.35 19.88
C GLU A 127 12.39 -19.29 18.49
N GLY A 128 11.79 -18.49 17.61
CA GLY A 128 12.32 -18.22 16.27
C GLY A 128 11.52 -18.84 15.13
N PHE A 129 11.60 -18.17 13.98
CA PHE A 129 11.01 -18.43 12.66
C PHE A 129 10.61 -19.88 12.33
N SER A 130 9.55 -20.00 11.52
CA SER A 130 9.06 -21.15 10.73
C SER A 130 9.84 -22.47 10.89
N HIS A 131 9.11 -23.55 11.18
CA HIS A 131 9.69 -24.89 11.34
C HIS A 131 10.64 -25.21 10.18
N ARG A 132 11.82 -25.74 10.54
CA ARG A 132 12.93 -26.09 9.64
C ARG A 132 12.56 -27.16 8.58
N SER A 133 11.38 -27.77 8.68
CA SER A 133 10.82 -28.70 7.70
C SER A 133 10.10 -28.02 6.53
N ASP A 134 9.60 -26.80 6.73
CA ASP A 134 8.79 -26.04 5.76
C ASP A 134 9.48 -24.73 5.33
N ALA A 135 10.76 -24.59 5.72
CA ALA A 135 11.57 -23.44 5.38
C ALA A 135 12.12 -23.59 3.96
N VAL A 136 11.63 -22.74 3.05
CA VAL A 136 12.17 -22.56 1.69
C VAL A 136 13.70 -22.53 1.74
N THR A 137 14.33 -23.53 1.13
CA THR A 137 15.79 -23.68 1.16
C THR A 137 16.45 -22.77 0.11
N LYS A 138 17.78 -22.60 0.21
CA LYS A 138 18.53 -21.88 -0.83
C LYS A 138 18.47 -22.61 -2.17
N GLU A 139 18.44 -23.94 -2.11
CA GLU A 139 18.33 -24.82 -3.25
C GLU A 139 16.95 -24.65 -3.92
N ASP A 140 15.88 -24.51 -3.14
CA ASP A 140 14.54 -24.20 -3.64
C ASP A 140 14.50 -22.84 -4.31
N LEU A 141 15.06 -21.80 -3.67
CA LEU A 141 15.17 -20.45 -4.24
C LEU A 141 15.96 -20.45 -5.54
N GLN A 142 17.08 -21.18 -5.60
CA GLN A 142 17.87 -21.32 -6.81
C GLN A 142 17.07 -22.03 -7.91
N SER A 143 16.37 -23.12 -7.58
CA SER A 143 15.55 -23.87 -8.53
C SER A 143 14.40 -23.04 -9.11
N ILE A 144 13.64 -22.35 -8.26
CA ILE A 144 12.52 -21.52 -8.71
C ILE A 144 13.00 -20.30 -9.49
N SER A 145 14.10 -19.65 -9.07
CA SER A 145 14.66 -18.49 -9.78
C SER A 145 15.14 -18.83 -11.19
N GLU A 146 15.84 -19.96 -11.37
CA GLU A 146 16.23 -20.46 -12.69
C GLU A 146 15.02 -20.83 -13.56
N THR A 147 13.97 -21.38 -12.93
CA THR A 147 12.74 -21.74 -13.62
C THR A 147 12.03 -20.48 -14.13
N ILE A 148 11.79 -19.48 -13.28
CA ILE A 148 11.13 -18.24 -13.69
C ILE A 148 11.97 -17.47 -14.72
N TYR A 149 13.30 -17.48 -14.59
CA TYR A 149 14.20 -16.87 -15.57
C TYR A 149 14.08 -17.51 -16.97
N ARG A 150 13.96 -18.84 -17.01
CA ARG A 150 13.80 -19.61 -18.26
C ARG A 150 12.44 -19.33 -18.90
N VAL A 151 11.37 -19.29 -18.12
CA VAL A 151 10.00 -19.10 -18.65
C VAL A 151 9.63 -17.63 -18.90
N ASP A 152 10.49 -16.68 -18.51
CA ASP A 152 10.32 -15.27 -18.87
C ASP A 152 10.49 -15.08 -20.39
N THR A 153 9.36 -14.98 -21.08
CA THR A 153 9.28 -14.69 -22.52
C THR A 153 9.13 -13.19 -22.80
N ASN A 154 8.89 -12.38 -21.77
CA ASN A 154 8.75 -10.95 -21.90
C ASN A 154 10.10 -10.23 -21.79
N LYS A 155 11.12 -10.86 -21.18
CA LYS A 155 12.48 -10.31 -21.04
C LYS A 155 13.04 -9.69 -22.33
N ALA A 156 13.77 -8.60 -22.15
CA ALA A 156 14.60 -8.02 -23.20
C ALA A 156 15.75 -8.96 -23.56
N HIS A 157 16.01 -9.13 -24.85
CA HIS A 157 17.17 -9.85 -25.33
C HIS A 157 18.41 -8.94 -25.36
N LYS A 158 19.57 -9.53 -25.60
CA LYS A 158 20.85 -8.80 -25.63
C LYS A 158 20.88 -7.73 -26.73
N GLU A 159 20.18 -7.98 -27.82
CA GLU A 159 20.00 -7.08 -28.96
C GLU A 159 18.98 -5.96 -28.72
N ASP A 160 18.08 -6.12 -27.73
CA ASP A 160 17.06 -5.13 -27.43
C ASP A 160 17.61 -3.96 -26.60
N ILE A 161 18.79 -4.11 -25.99
CA ILE A 161 19.38 -3.11 -25.09
C ILE A 161 20.87 -2.96 -25.40
N ILE A 162 21.30 -1.73 -25.67
CA ILE A 162 22.73 -1.40 -25.76
C ILE A 162 23.09 -0.49 -24.58
N LEU A 163 24.07 -0.95 -23.80
CA LEU A 163 24.56 -0.25 -22.62
C LEU A 163 25.91 0.43 -22.91
N ASN A 164 26.07 1.63 -22.39
CA ASN A 164 27.32 2.36 -22.29
C ASN A 164 27.78 2.36 -20.82
N SER A 165 28.53 1.33 -20.43
CA SER A 165 29.02 1.18 -19.06
C SER A 165 30.06 2.23 -18.65
N GLN A 166 30.62 2.98 -19.61
CA GLN A 166 31.61 4.04 -19.39
C GLN A 166 32.79 3.57 -18.53
N ASN A 167 33.14 4.32 -17.48
CA ASN A 167 34.34 4.07 -16.67
C ASN A 167 34.03 3.28 -15.40
N ARG A 168 34.88 2.30 -15.09
CA ARG A 168 34.86 1.65 -13.76
C ARG A 168 35.48 2.59 -12.73
N VAL A 169 34.68 3.07 -11.78
CA VAL A 169 35.16 3.91 -10.68
C VAL A 169 35.90 3.06 -9.64
N SER A 170 37.14 3.43 -9.30
CA SER A 170 37.90 2.74 -8.24
C SER A 170 37.46 3.19 -6.84
N PRO A 171 37.64 2.36 -5.78
CA PRO A 171 37.26 2.74 -4.41
C PRO A 171 37.90 4.03 -3.91
N SER A 172 39.10 4.39 -4.41
CA SER A 172 39.78 5.65 -4.07
C SER A 172 39.12 6.89 -4.69
N GLU A 173 38.26 6.70 -5.70
CA GLU A 173 37.65 7.78 -6.47
C GLU A 173 36.17 7.99 -6.13
N THR A 174 35.53 7.14 -5.32
CA THR A 174 34.09 7.25 -5.02
C THR A 174 33.72 8.49 -4.19
N GLY A 175 34.68 9.05 -3.45
CA GLY A 175 34.46 10.22 -2.57
C GLY A 175 34.84 11.56 -3.18
N ASN A 176 35.35 11.60 -4.41
CA ASN A 176 35.90 12.84 -5.00
C ASN A 176 34.82 13.79 -5.57
N GLN A 177 33.54 13.40 -5.54
CA GLN A 177 32.40 14.17 -6.09
C GLN A 177 32.56 14.51 -7.59
N VAL A 178 33.34 13.73 -8.33
CA VAL A 178 33.52 13.88 -9.78
C VAL A 178 32.75 12.79 -10.49
N ASP A 179 31.85 13.19 -11.39
CA ASP A 179 31.19 12.26 -12.29
C ASP A 179 32.19 11.70 -13.32
N ARG A 180 32.32 10.38 -13.34
CA ARG A 180 33.19 9.62 -14.25
C ARG A 180 32.42 8.93 -15.38
N CYS A 181 31.09 9.04 -15.36
CA CYS A 181 30.18 8.42 -16.30
C CYS A 181 29.09 9.42 -16.77
N PRO A 182 29.48 10.56 -17.37
CA PRO A 182 28.57 11.67 -17.67
C PRO A 182 27.56 11.36 -18.79
N GLU A 183 27.80 10.34 -19.60
CA GLU A 183 26.90 9.96 -20.69
C GLU A 183 25.76 9.06 -20.18
N PRO A 184 24.64 8.94 -20.91
CA PRO A 184 23.58 8.02 -20.56
C PRO A 184 24.04 6.55 -20.57
N LEU A 185 23.53 5.76 -19.61
CA LEU A 185 23.80 4.31 -19.54
C LEU A 185 23.16 3.56 -20.72
N PHE A 186 21.94 3.92 -21.10
CA PHE A 186 21.25 3.30 -22.24
C PHE A 186 21.53 4.12 -23.50
N THR A 187 22.24 3.53 -24.46
CA THR A 187 22.45 4.15 -25.78
C THR A 187 21.39 3.71 -26.79
N TYR A 188 20.75 2.57 -26.54
CA TYR A 188 19.62 2.07 -27.31
C TYR A 188 18.74 1.17 -26.46
N VAL A 189 17.43 1.30 -26.63
CA VAL A 189 16.42 0.37 -26.13
C VAL A 189 15.42 0.13 -27.26
N ASN A 190 15.11 -1.13 -27.56
CA ASN A 190 14.08 -1.48 -28.51
C ASN A 190 12.70 -1.13 -27.95
N GLU A 191 12.13 -0.02 -28.40
CA GLU A 191 10.83 0.47 -27.92
C GLU A 191 9.66 -0.45 -28.28
N GLN A 192 9.83 -1.42 -29.18
CA GLN A 192 8.82 -2.46 -29.43
C GLN A 192 8.58 -3.34 -28.19
N LEU A 193 9.51 -3.36 -27.23
CA LEU A 193 9.26 -4.00 -25.94
C LEU A 193 8.15 -3.29 -25.16
N PHE A 194 7.99 -1.97 -25.32
CA PHE A 194 7.02 -1.17 -24.58
C PHE A 194 5.58 -1.43 -25.02
N THR A 195 5.37 -2.05 -26.18
CA THR A 195 4.05 -2.48 -26.62
C THR A 195 3.64 -3.83 -26.02
N LYS A 196 4.55 -4.56 -25.36
CA LYS A 196 4.19 -5.79 -24.63
C LYS A 196 3.26 -5.42 -23.47
N PRO A 197 2.17 -6.17 -23.22
CA PRO A 197 1.18 -5.81 -22.21
C PRO A 197 1.76 -5.52 -20.81
N THR A 198 2.72 -6.35 -20.37
CA THR A 198 3.35 -6.17 -19.06
C THR A 198 4.24 -4.93 -18.98
N TYR A 199 4.97 -4.61 -20.04
CA TYR A 199 5.79 -3.39 -20.11
C TYR A 199 4.91 -2.14 -20.15
N ALA A 200 3.89 -2.14 -21.01
CA ALA A 200 2.95 -1.03 -21.14
C ALA A 200 2.26 -0.73 -19.80
N ALA A 201 1.72 -1.77 -19.14
CA ALA A 201 1.07 -1.62 -17.84
C ALA A 201 2.06 -1.13 -16.76
N PHE A 202 3.30 -1.63 -16.76
CA PHE A 202 4.32 -1.17 -15.81
C PHE A 202 4.72 0.29 -16.03
N ILE A 203 4.94 0.71 -17.28
CA ILE A 203 5.27 2.09 -17.63
C ILE A 203 4.17 3.06 -17.18
N ASN A 204 2.90 2.64 -17.32
CA ASN A 204 1.74 3.39 -16.82
C ASN A 204 1.62 3.43 -15.29
N LEU A 205 2.42 2.69 -14.53
CA LEU A 205 2.53 2.90 -13.09
C LEU A 205 3.63 3.92 -12.76
N LEU A 206 4.73 3.90 -13.53
CA LEU A 206 5.90 4.73 -13.27
C LEU A 206 5.64 6.24 -13.47
N ASN A 207 4.71 6.60 -14.34
CA ASN A 207 4.29 7.98 -14.59
C ASN A 207 3.51 8.59 -13.40
N ASN A 208 2.93 7.79 -12.51
CA ASN A 208 2.18 8.25 -11.35
C ASN A 208 3.10 8.67 -10.18
N TYR A 209 4.33 8.14 -10.13
CA TYR A 209 5.24 8.37 -9.01
C TYR A 209 5.73 9.83 -8.94
N GLN A 210 5.33 10.52 -7.88
CA GLN A 210 5.82 11.85 -7.55
C GLN A 210 7.05 11.74 -6.64
N ARG A 211 8.17 12.34 -7.06
CA ARG A 211 9.44 12.30 -6.27
C ARG A 211 9.41 13.21 -5.03
N ALA A 212 8.43 14.10 -4.93
CA ALA A 212 8.32 15.03 -3.81
C ALA A 212 7.86 14.27 -2.55
N THR A 213 8.68 14.32 -1.49
CA THR A 213 8.36 13.70 -0.20
C THR A 213 7.64 14.69 0.73
N GLY A 214 7.00 14.19 1.79
CA GLY A 214 6.33 15.01 2.82
C GLY A 214 4.85 15.30 2.58
N HIS A 215 4.26 14.71 1.54
CA HIS A 215 2.82 14.70 1.29
C HIS A 215 2.27 13.29 1.50
N GLY A 216 1.02 13.17 1.96
CA GLY A 216 0.34 11.88 2.01
C GLY A 216 0.06 11.40 0.58
N GLU A 217 0.35 10.13 0.32
CA GLU A 217 0.02 9.50 -0.96
C GLU A 217 -1.49 9.37 -1.08
N HIS A 218 -2.05 9.81 -2.22
CA HIS A 218 -3.47 9.68 -2.51
C HIS A 218 -3.62 9.06 -3.88
N PHE A 219 -4.30 7.91 -3.96
CA PHE A 219 -4.53 7.20 -5.21
C PHE A 219 -5.88 7.57 -5.80
N GLY A 220 -5.89 8.11 -7.01
CA GLY A 220 -7.09 8.32 -7.80
C GLY A 220 -7.66 7.00 -8.34
N ALA A 221 -8.94 7.02 -8.75
CA ALA A 221 -9.58 5.85 -9.36
C ALA A 221 -8.83 5.33 -10.60
N GLN A 222 -8.23 6.22 -11.39
CA GLN A 222 -7.40 5.84 -12.53
C GLN A 222 -6.15 5.06 -12.09
N GLU A 223 -5.43 5.53 -11.07
CA GLU A 223 -4.20 4.91 -10.58
C GLU A 223 -4.48 3.52 -9.98
N LEU A 224 -5.64 3.35 -9.32
CA LEU A 224 -6.09 2.06 -8.84
C LEU A 224 -6.41 1.07 -9.98
N GLU A 225 -7.03 1.56 -11.07
CA GLU A 225 -7.29 0.73 -12.26
C GLU A 225 -5.97 0.33 -12.95
N GLU A 226 -4.99 1.25 -13.03
CA GLU A 226 -3.67 0.96 -13.58
C GLU A 226 -2.93 -0.11 -12.75
N GLN A 227 -3.04 -0.07 -11.42
CA GLN A 227 -2.51 -1.11 -10.53
C GLN A 227 -3.17 -2.47 -10.78
N ALA A 228 -4.50 -2.49 -10.85
CA ALA A 228 -5.27 -3.71 -11.12
C ALA A 228 -4.91 -4.29 -12.50
N LEU A 229 -4.75 -3.44 -13.51
CA LEU A 229 -4.33 -3.83 -14.85
C LEU A 229 -2.93 -4.46 -14.85
N PHE A 230 -1.96 -3.83 -14.18
CA PHE A 230 -0.60 -4.36 -14.08
C PHE A 230 -0.57 -5.73 -13.42
N LEU A 231 -1.25 -5.89 -12.27
CA LEU A 231 -1.35 -7.18 -11.60
C LEU A 231 -1.98 -8.23 -12.51
N ARG A 232 -3.07 -7.90 -13.20
CA ARG A 232 -3.74 -8.80 -14.14
C ARG A 232 -2.82 -9.25 -15.27
N GLU A 233 -2.05 -8.33 -15.87
CA GLU A 233 -1.12 -8.68 -16.95
C GLU A 233 0.05 -9.53 -16.46
N VAL A 234 0.63 -9.22 -15.30
CA VAL A 234 1.73 -10.01 -14.74
C VAL A 234 1.27 -11.41 -14.34
N MET A 235 0.10 -11.56 -13.71
CA MET A 235 -0.45 -12.86 -13.29
C MET A 235 -0.76 -13.80 -14.48
N LYS A 236 -0.97 -13.27 -15.69
CA LYS A 236 -1.15 -14.09 -16.91
C LYS A 236 0.14 -14.79 -17.35
N THR A 237 1.31 -14.24 -16.99
CA THR A 237 2.61 -14.73 -17.46
C THR A 237 2.95 -16.11 -16.88
N ALA A 238 3.78 -16.88 -17.60
CA ALA A 238 4.31 -18.13 -17.07
C ALA A 238 5.15 -17.92 -15.80
N VAL A 239 5.94 -16.83 -15.76
CA VAL A 239 6.75 -16.41 -14.61
C VAL A 239 5.90 -16.38 -13.33
N MET A 240 4.77 -15.67 -13.37
CA MET A 240 3.96 -15.48 -12.18
C MET A 240 3.13 -16.71 -11.82
N LYS A 241 2.76 -17.54 -12.81
CA LYS A 241 2.11 -18.84 -12.55
C LYS A 241 3.03 -19.82 -11.83
N GLU A 242 4.30 -19.91 -12.26
CA GLU A 242 5.32 -20.72 -11.59
C GLU A 242 5.59 -20.21 -10.18
N LEU A 243 5.74 -18.89 -10.00
CA LEU A 243 5.97 -18.30 -8.68
C LEU A 243 4.76 -18.51 -7.74
N TYR A 244 3.54 -18.28 -8.22
CA TYR A 244 2.33 -18.51 -7.43
C TYR A 244 2.22 -19.98 -7.03
N GLY A 245 2.44 -20.91 -7.97
CA GLY A 245 2.44 -22.34 -7.69
C GLY A 245 3.46 -22.68 -6.61
N PHE A 246 4.69 -22.21 -6.74
CA PHE A 246 5.72 -22.41 -5.72
C PHE A 246 5.30 -21.91 -4.34
N LEU A 247 4.84 -20.67 -4.23
CA LEU A 247 4.45 -20.07 -2.96
C LEU A 247 3.23 -20.76 -2.32
N HIS A 248 2.24 -21.14 -3.12
CA HIS A 248 1.05 -21.84 -2.63
C HIS A 248 1.38 -23.22 -2.04
N HIS A 249 2.30 -23.96 -2.67
CA HIS A 249 2.74 -25.26 -2.14
C HIS A 249 3.54 -25.15 -0.83
N GLN A 250 4.07 -23.97 -0.49
CA GLN A 250 4.76 -23.76 0.79
C GLN A 250 3.80 -23.38 1.93
N SER A 251 2.53 -23.09 1.61
CA SER A 251 1.50 -22.73 2.59
C SER A 251 0.54 -23.86 2.94
N GLU A 252 0.63 -25.00 2.24
CA GLU A 252 -0.10 -26.26 2.53
C GLU A 252 0.72 -27.17 3.44
#